data_AF-A0AAJ2NU02-F1
#
_entry.id   AF-A0AAJ2NU02-F1
#
_cell.length_a   1.000
_cell.length_b   1.000
_cell.length_c   1.000
_cell.angle_alpha   90.00
_cell.angle_beta   90.00
_cell.angle_gamma   90.00
#
_symmetry.space_group_name_H-M   'P 1'
#
loop_
_entity.id
_entity.type
_entity.pdbx_description
1 polymer ?
#
loop_
_entity_poly.entity_id
_entity_poly.type
_entity_poly.pdbx_seq_one_letter_code
_entity_poly.pdbx_strand_id
1 'polypeptide(L)'
;HLLYSGQVRPHQLHRSATRYVSAKAQCQILFRMMADGLLDENETAVVMRGRNAKSGTIPKNTDVQTYRYSTAFEALVGYLF
;
A
#
# COMPACT_ATOMS: atom_id res chain seq x y z
N HIS A 1 -9.44 -7.52 11.00
CA HIS A 1 -9.44 -8.92 10.51
C HIS A 1 -8.44 -9.81 11.27
N LEU A 2 -7.12 -9.60 11.23
CA LEU A 2 -6.12 -10.52 11.81
C LEU A 2 -6.16 -10.70 13.35
N LEU A 3 -6.37 -9.62 14.11
CA LEU A 3 -6.54 -9.72 15.57
C LEU A 3 -7.87 -10.37 15.95
N TYR A 4 -8.91 -10.11 15.15
CA TYR A 4 -10.24 -10.68 15.34
C TYR A 4 -10.36 -12.14 14.87
N SER A 5 -9.41 -12.66 14.07
CA SER A 5 -9.42 -14.04 13.57
C SER A 5 -8.83 -15.06 14.54
N GLY A 6 -8.60 -14.70 15.81
CA GLY A 6 -8.15 -15.62 16.87
C GLY A 6 -6.68 -16.10 16.76
N GLN A 7 -5.89 -15.55 15.84
CA GLN A 7 -4.47 -15.86 15.68
C GLN A 7 -3.65 -15.12 16.75
N VAL A 8 -3.51 -15.73 17.93
CA VAL A 8 -2.88 -15.13 19.12
C VAL A 8 -1.36 -15.31 19.21
N ARG A 9 -0.73 -16.06 18.30
CA ARG A 9 0.74 -16.25 18.31
C ARG A 9 1.43 -15.07 17.62
N PRO A 10 2.27 -14.27 18.32
CA PRO A 10 2.84 -13.03 17.78
C PRO A 10 3.60 -13.21 16.46
N HIS A 11 4.37 -14.30 16.33
CA HIS A 11 5.11 -14.60 15.10
C HIS A 11 4.20 -14.89 13.90
N GLN A 12 3.09 -15.61 14.12
CA GLN A 12 2.11 -15.90 13.06
C GLN A 12 1.34 -14.64 12.66
N LEU A 13 1.01 -13.79 13.65
CA LEU A 13 0.38 -12.50 13.42
C LEU A 13 1.28 -11.58 12.60
N HIS A 14 2.56 -11.46 12.96
CA HIS A 14 3.53 -10.66 12.23
C HIS A 14 3.69 -11.15 10.78
N ARG A 15 3.89 -12.46 10.58
CA ARG A 15 3.99 -13.04 9.22
C ARG A 15 2.72 -12.82 8.40
N SER A 16 1.55 -12.86 9.02
CA SER A 16 0.29 -12.61 8.33
C SER A 16 0.14 -11.13 7.99
N ALA A 17 0.49 -10.24 8.90
CA ALA A 17 0.43 -8.79 8.71
C ALA A 17 1.37 -8.33 7.59
N THR A 18 2.60 -8.85 7.51
CA THR A 18 3.57 -8.48 6.46
C THR A 18 3.07 -8.79 5.05
N ARG A 19 2.16 -9.75 4.88
CA ARG A 19 1.51 -10.04 3.59
C ARG A 19 0.58 -8.91 3.13
N TYR A 20 0.09 -8.07 4.04
CA TYR A 20 -0.76 -6.92 3.72
C TYR A 20 0.01 -5.61 3.72
N VAL A 21 0.95 -5.43 4.66
CA VAL A 21 1.66 -4.15 4.86
C VAL A 21 2.95 -4.00 4.06
N SER A 22 3.38 -5.03 3.32
CA SER A 22 4.56 -4.89 2.46
C SER A 22 4.28 -3.97 1.28
N ALA A 23 5.32 -3.24 0.82
CA ALA A 23 5.23 -2.38 -0.36
C ALA A 23 4.69 -3.12 -1.60
N LYS A 24 5.10 -4.37 -1.79
CA LYS A 24 4.62 -5.22 -2.89
C LYS A 24 3.11 -5.48 -2.79
N ALA A 25 2.62 -5.80 -1.60
CA ALA A 25 1.20 -6.05 -1.38
C ALA A 25 0.36 -4.77 -1.58
N GLN A 26 0.80 -3.65 -1.01
CA GLN A 26 0.14 -2.35 -1.17
C GLN A 26 0.08 -1.91 -2.65
N CYS A 27 1.19 -2.06 -3.38
CA CYS A 27 1.24 -1.80 -4.82
C CYS A 27 0.23 -2.66 -5.59
N GLN A 28 0.16 -3.97 -5.30
CA GLN A 28 -0.81 -4.87 -5.94
C GLN A 28 -2.26 -4.51 -5.63
N ILE A 29 -2.57 -4.11 -4.39
CA ILE A 29 -3.91 -3.66 -4.00
C ILE A 29 -4.29 -2.40 -4.80
N LEU A 30 -3.39 -1.41 -4.88
CA LEU A 30 -3.65 -0.18 -5.62
C LEU A 30 -3.89 -0.46 -7.11
N PHE A 31 -3.07 -1.29 -7.74
CA PHE A 31 -3.27 -1.69 -9.14
C PHE A 31 -4.60 -2.39 -9.36
N ARG A 32 -5.03 -3.22 -8.41
CA ARG A 32 -6.35 -3.86 -8.48
C ARG A 32 -7.47 -2.84 -8.38
N MET A 33 -7.38 -1.87 -7.46
CA MET A 33 -8.38 -0.79 -7.34
C MET A 33 -8.48 0.04 -8.62
N MET A 34 -7.35 0.38 -9.23
CA MET A 34 -7.31 1.11 -10.51
C MET A 34 -7.91 0.28 -11.65
N ALA A 35 -7.57 -1.00 -11.74
CA ALA A 35 -8.08 -1.89 -12.78
C ALA A 35 -9.59 -2.13 -12.67
N ASP A 36 -10.11 -2.17 -11.43
CA ASP A 36 -11.53 -2.36 -11.14
C ASP A 36 -12.31 -1.03 -11.23
N GLY A 37 -11.66 0.09 -11.54
CA GLY A 37 -12.31 1.40 -11.67
C GLY A 37 -12.88 1.93 -10.35
N LEU A 38 -12.29 1.54 -9.21
CA LEU A 38 -12.76 1.90 -7.87
C LEU A 38 -12.37 3.31 -7.42
N LEU A 39 -11.57 4.02 -8.22
CA LEU A 39 -11.08 5.35 -7.88
C LEU A 39 -11.79 6.41 -8.70
N ASP A 40 -12.23 7.48 -8.03
CA ASP A 40 -12.69 8.69 -8.69
C ASP A 40 -11.50 9.58 -9.16
N GLU A 41 -11.82 10.72 -9.76
CA GLU A 41 -10.81 11.65 -10.29
C GLU A 41 -9.93 12.26 -9.19
N ASN A 42 -10.50 12.58 -8.03
CA ASN A 42 -9.78 13.18 -6.90
C ASN A 42 -8.84 12.15 -6.27
N GLU A 43 -9.33 10.94 -6.05
CA GLU A 43 -8.56 9.81 -5.54
C GLU A 43 -7.41 9.44 -6.50
N THR A 44 -7.68 9.43 -7.80
CA THR A 44 -6.66 9.24 -8.84
C THR A 44 -5.60 10.34 -8.79
N ALA A 45 -6.00 11.60 -8.60
CA ALA A 45 -5.06 12.71 -8.45
C ALA A 45 -4.19 12.56 -7.18
N VAL A 46 -4.76 12.09 -6.07
CA VAL A 46 -4.01 11.79 -4.84
C VAL A 46 -3.00 10.68 -5.07
N VAL A 47 -3.40 9.59 -5.74
CA VAL A 47 -2.50 8.48 -6.13
C VAL A 47 -1.33 9.00 -6.97
N MET A 48 -1.60 9.82 -7.97
CA MET A 48 -0.54 10.40 -8.82
C MET A 48 0.41 11.29 -8.02
N ARG A 49 -0.10 12.07 -7.07
CA ARG A 49 0.70 12.91 -6.16
C ARG A 49 1.59 12.04 -5.27
N GLY A 50 1.04 11.03 -4.62
CA GLY A 50 1.80 10.10 -3.76
C GLY A 50 2.87 9.35 -4.54
N ARG A 51 2.57 8.88 -5.76
CA ARG A 51 3.55 8.24 -6.64
C ARG A 51 4.70 9.18 -7.03
N ASN A 52 4.41 10.47 -7.20
CA ASN A 52 5.40 11.47 -7.61
C ASN A 52 6.13 12.14 -6.43
N ALA A 53 5.75 11.83 -5.18
CA ALA A 53 6.48 12.28 -4.01
C ALA A 53 7.93 11.79 -4.08
N LYS A 54 8.87 12.72 -3.91
CA LYS A 54 10.30 12.40 -3.89
C LYS A 54 10.68 11.92 -2.48
N SER A 55 11.02 10.65 -2.34
CA SER A 55 11.62 10.13 -1.12
C SER A 55 13.12 10.38 -1.12
N GLY A 56 13.69 10.78 0.04
CA GLY A 56 15.13 11.00 0.18
C GLY A 56 15.96 9.72 0.05
N THR A 57 15.39 8.56 0.36
CA THR A 57 16.03 7.25 0.22
C THR A 57 15.03 6.23 -0.30
N ILE A 58 15.49 5.34 -1.19
CA ILE A 58 14.71 4.21 -1.71
C ILE A 58 15.24 2.93 -1.06
N PRO A 59 14.38 2.04 -0.54
CA PRO A 59 14.82 0.77 0.03
C PRO A 59 15.59 -0.09 -0.98
N LYS A 60 16.74 -0.64 -0.57
CA LYS A 60 17.62 -1.44 -1.46
C LYS A 60 17.00 -2.73 -2.00
N ASN A 61 16.02 -3.29 -1.28
CA ASN A 61 15.41 -4.58 -1.58
C ASN A 61 14.00 -4.46 -2.19
N THR A 62 13.63 -3.26 -2.67
CA THR A 62 12.32 -3.00 -3.26
C THR A 62 12.51 -2.29 -4.60
N ASP A 63 11.81 -2.77 -5.62
CA ASP A 63 11.75 -2.10 -6.91
C ASP A 63 11.21 -0.66 -6.77
N VAL A 64 11.79 0.28 -7.50
CA VAL A 64 11.47 1.71 -7.37
C VAL A 64 10.00 1.99 -7.69
N GLN A 65 9.43 1.33 -8.70
CA GLN A 65 8.02 1.51 -9.04
C GLN A 65 7.14 0.93 -7.95
N THR A 66 7.47 -0.27 -7.46
CA THR A 66 6.76 -0.91 -6.35
C THR A 66 6.71 0.00 -5.11
N TYR A 67 7.84 0.62 -4.76
CA TYR A 67 7.91 1.55 -3.64
C TYR A 67 7.08 2.83 -3.89
N ARG A 68 7.16 3.42 -5.09
CA ARG A 68 6.38 4.63 -5.41
C ARG A 68 4.88 4.37 -5.41
N TYR A 69 4.43 3.22 -5.91
CA TYR A 69 3.02 2.84 -5.88
C TYR A 69 2.56 2.41 -4.48
N SER A 70 3.43 1.86 -3.63
CA SER A 70 3.08 1.64 -2.23
C SER A 70 2.90 2.96 -1.48
N THR A 71 3.77 3.95 -1.69
CA THR A 71 3.60 5.30 -1.14
C THR A 71 2.34 5.98 -1.68
N ALA A 72 1.99 5.76 -2.95
CA ALA A 72 0.74 6.25 -3.51
C ALA A 72 -0.50 5.64 -2.84
N PHE A 73 -0.45 4.35 -2.50
CA PHE A 73 -1.50 3.67 -1.74
C PHE A 73 -1.64 4.27 -0.33
N GLU A 74 -0.54 4.50 0.37
CA GLU A 74 -0.54 5.13 1.70
C GLU A 74 -1.12 6.55 1.64
N ALA A 75 -0.76 7.33 0.60
CA ALA A 75 -1.31 8.67 0.38
C ALA A 75 -2.82 8.65 0.12
N LEU A 76 -3.32 7.68 -0.66
CA LEU A 76 -4.75 7.50 -0.88
C LEU A 76 -5.48 7.18 0.42
N VAL A 77 -4.95 6.24 1.22
CA VAL A 77 -5.54 5.91 2.53
C VAL A 77 -5.54 7.13 3.44
N GLY A 78 -4.46 7.89 3.51
CA GLY A 78 -4.38 9.12 4.32
C GLY A 78 -5.21 10.30 3.79
N TYR A 79 -5.74 10.23 2.57
CA TYR A 79 -6.69 11.21 2.05
C TYR A 79 -8.13 10.87 2.45
N LEU A 80 -8.45 9.59 2.59
CA LEU A 80 -9.79 9.09 2.92
C LEU A 80 -10.11 9.12 4.42
N PHE A 81 -9.10 9.27 5.28
CA PHE A 81 -9.19 9.27 6.74
C PHE A 81 -8.44 10.46 7.34
#